data_AF-A0A450RZF5-F1
#
_entry.id   AF-A0A450RZF5-F1
#
_cell.length_a   1.000
_cell.length_b   1.000
_cell.length_c   1.000
_cell.angle_alpha   90.00
_cell.angle_beta   90.00
_cell.angle_gamma   90.00
#
_symmetry.space_group_name_H-M   'P 1'
#
loop_
_entity.id
_entity.type
_entity.pdbx_description
1 polymer ?
#
loop_
_entity_poly.entity_id
_entity_poly.type
_entity_poly.pdbx_seq_one_letter_code
_entity_poly.pdbx_strand_id
1 'polypeptide(L)'
;MSEYHKIQTVYKRDPATRYKTLLIGQYATPEFQYLAHNQWIFTEKVDGTNTRVYVQEGQTRFGGKTDNAQMPARLLSALDELFAPKRDELLATFKDAEVCLYGEAYGAKIQKGGGRYRQDPGFVLFDIRVGQWWLRREDVEDLAARLGIDIVPVVGHGTLDEMAGRVKAGFGSRWGDFPAEGIVARPAVELKTRAGERVIAKLKARDFPDPGSGATGRE
;
A
#
# COMPACT_ATOMS: atom_id res chain seq x y z
N MET A 1 17.14 -6.50 7.00
CA MET A 1 16.08 -6.65 5.99
C MET A 1 15.65 -5.26 5.54
N SER A 2 15.20 -5.03 4.30
CA SER A 2 14.85 -3.66 3.88
C SER A 2 13.42 -3.32 4.32
N GLU A 3 13.28 -2.44 5.31
CA GLU A 3 11.98 -1.86 5.67
C GLU A 3 11.35 -1.14 4.47
N TYR A 4 10.02 -1.19 4.41
CA TYR A 4 9.29 -0.44 3.40
C TYR A 4 9.16 1.02 3.86
N HIS A 5 9.40 1.95 2.95
CA HIS A 5 9.39 3.37 3.27
C HIS A 5 7.99 3.81 3.76
N LYS A 6 7.97 4.74 4.70
CA LYS A 6 6.71 5.32 5.18
C LYS A 6 6.10 6.18 4.08
N ILE A 7 4.94 5.76 3.57
CA ILE A 7 4.20 6.56 2.58
C ILE A 7 3.61 7.81 3.25
N GLN A 8 3.85 8.98 2.66
CA GLN A 8 3.40 10.28 3.14
C GLN A 8 1.98 10.60 2.63
N THR A 9 1.18 11.31 3.43
CA THR A 9 -0.13 11.80 2.97
C THR A 9 0.07 13.00 2.04
N VAL A 10 -0.80 13.19 1.02
CA VAL A 10 -0.62 14.26 0.00
C VAL A 10 -0.49 15.65 0.63
N TYR A 11 -1.37 15.97 1.58
CA TYR A 11 -1.44 17.27 2.24
C TYR A 11 -0.99 17.21 3.70
N LYS A 12 -0.64 18.36 4.28
CA LYS A 12 -0.35 18.52 5.70
C LYS A 12 -1.58 18.13 6.54
N ARG A 13 -1.32 17.59 7.74
CA ARG A 13 -2.36 17.30 8.74
C ARG A 13 -2.76 18.58 9.46
N ASP A 14 -4.04 18.73 9.74
CA ASP A 14 -4.60 19.91 10.40
C ASP A 14 -4.42 19.82 11.94
N PRO A 15 -3.61 20.69 12.58
CA PRO A 15 -3.48 20.72 14.04
C PRO A 15 -4.79 21.01 14.76
N ALA A 16 -5.71 21.79 14.16
CA ALA A 16 -6.97 22.17 14.78
C ALA A 16 -7.90 20.96 15.00
N THR A 17 -7.79 19.93 14.18
CA THR A 17 -8.57 18.68 14.32
C THR A 17 -7.81 17.59 15.07
N ARG A 18 -6.75 17.95 15.81
CA ARG A 18 -5.81 17.00 16.43
C ARG A 18 -5.20 16.06 15.39
N TYR A 19 -4.85 16.60 14.22
CA TYR A 19 -4.25 15.88 13.10
C TYR A 19 -5.12 14.74 12.54
N LYS A 20 -6.44 14.81 12.72
CA LYS A 20 -7.38 13.85 12.13
C LYS A 20 -7.61 14.13 10.65
N THR A 21 -7.77 15.40 10.28
CA THR A 21 -8.05 15.84 8.91
C THR A 21 -6.82 16.46 8.22
N LEU A 22 -7.00 16.87 6.96
CA LEU A 22 -5.97 17.45 6.10
C LEU A 22 -6.24 18.92 5.77
N LEU A 23 -5.16 19.71 5.66
CA LEU A 23 -5.17 21.07 5.13
C LEU A 23 -5.09 21.02 3.60
N ILE A 24 -6.24 20.89 2.93
CA ILE A 24 -6.31 20.73 1.47
C ILE A 24 -5.62 21.88 0.75
N GLY A 25 -4.79 21.55 -0.25
CA GLY A 25 -3.95 22.50 -0.98
C GLY A 25 -2.61 22.82 -0.32
N GLN A 26 -2.42 22.49 0.96
CA GLN A 26 -1.12 22.59 1.62
C GLN A 26 -0.37 21.26 1.52
N TYR A 27 0.41 21.09 0.45
CA TYR A 27 1.18 19.86 0.21
C TYR A 27 2.14 19.51 1.34
N ALA A 28 2.27 18.21 1.61
CA ALA A 28 3.13 17.71 2.68
C ALA A 28 4.63 17.83 2.34
N THR A 29 4.99 17.80 1.06
CA THR A 29 6.36 17.93 0.57
C THR A 29 6.40 18.80 -0.70
N PRO A 30 7.54 19.45 -1.00
CA PRO A 30 7.69 20.23 -2.24
C PRO A 30 7.56 19.34 -3.50
N GLU A 31 7.96 18.07 -3.45
CA GLU A 31 7.82 17.13 -4.57
C GLU A 31 6.35 16.89 -4.92
N PHE A 32 5.48 16.72 -3.91
CA PHE A 32 4.05 16.57 -4.15
C PHE A 32 3.44 17.83 -4.74
N GLN A 33 3.86 19.01 -4.29
CA GLN A 33 3.41 20.28 -4.87
C GLN A 33 3.86 20.41 -6.32
N TYR A 34 5.13 20.11 -6.61
CA TYR A 34 5.70 20.21 -7.95
C TYR A 34 5.03 19.23 -8.93
N LEU A 35 4.73 18.01 -8.47
CA LEU A 35 4.14 16.94 -9.26
C LEU A 35 2.60 16.89 -9.22
N ALA A 36 1.96 17.88 -8.61
CA ALA A 36 0.52 17.86 -8.34
C ALA A 36 -0.33 17.63 -9.61
N HIS A 37 0.10 18.21 -10.74
CA HIS A 37 -0.60 18.16 -12.02
C HIS A 37 -0.01 17.13 -13.00
N ASN A 38 0.98 16.34 -12.57
CA ASN A 38 1.50 15.24 -13.36
C ASN A 38 0.56 14.02 -13.29
N GLN A 39 0.81 13.03 -14.14
CA GLN A 39 0.08 11.77 -14.12
C GLN A 39 0.60 10.84 -13.02
N TRP A 40 -0.33 10.26 -12.27
CA TRP A 40 -0.11 9.28 -11.23
C TRP A 40 -0.97 8.05 -11.47
N ILE A 41 -0.48 6.90 -10.99
CA ILE A 41 -1.19 5.63 -10.99
C ILE A 41 -1.77 5.43 -9.60
N PHE A 42 -3.07 5.16 -9.52
CA PHE A 42 -3.79 4.94 -8.26
C PHE A 42 -4.03 3.46 -8.04
N THR A 43 -3.54 2.94 -6.93
CA THR A 43 -3.88 1.59 -6.44
C THR A 43 -4.76 1.70 -5.20
N GLU A 44 -5.69 0.75 -5.04
CA GLU A 44 -6.48 0.68 -3.81
C GLU A 44 -5.55 0.49 -2.60
N LYS A 45 -5.75 1.30 -1.56
CA LYS A 45 -5.12 1.05 -0.28
C LYS A 45 -5.89 -0.05 0.43
N VAL A 46 -5.29 -1.23 0.53
CA VAL A 46 -5.85 -2.35 1.31
C VAL A 46 -5.58 -2.13 2.80
N ASP A 47 -6.57 -2.47 3.62
CA ASP A 47 -6.51 -2.40 5.08
C ASP A 47 -6.13 -3.77 5.66
N GLY A 48 -4.93 -3.86 6.24
CA GLY A 48 -4.39 -5.09 6.79
C GLY A 48 -3.16 -4.83 7.66
N THR A 49 -2.15 -5.67 7.51
CA THR A 49 -0.84 -5.44 8.12
C THR A 49 0.29 -5.59 7.12
N ASN A 50 1.18 -4.59 7.07
CA ASN A 50 2.35 -4.64 6.21
C ASN A 50 3.17 -5.91 6.49
N THR A 51 3.43 -6.64 5.41
CA THR A 51 4.11 -7.94 5.43
C THR A 51 5.13 -7.98 4.31
N ARG A 52 6.29 -8.56 4.61
CA ARG A 52 7.45 -8.66 3.73
C ARG A 52 7.79 -10.14 3.56
N VAL A 53 8.00 -10.58 2.33
CA VAL A 53 8.49 -11.91 1.99
C VAL A 53 9.88 -11.76 1.39
N TYR A 54 10.88 -12.27 2.09
CA TYR A 54 12.28 -12.24 1.67
C TYR A 54 12.62 -13.51 0.95
N VAL A 55 13.36 -13.38 -0.15
CA VAL A 55 14.04 -14.48 -0.81
C VAL A 55 15.53 -14.16 -0.74
N GLN A 56 16.28 -14.98 0.01
CA GLN A 56 17.72 -14.82 0.21
C GLN A 56 18.32 -16.18 0.55
N GLU A 57 19.52 -16.48 0.03
CA GLU A 57 20.26 -17.73 0.33
C GLU A 57 19.44 -19.02 0.11
N GLY A 58 18.61 -19.06 -0.94
CA GLY A 58 17.77 -20.22 -1.22
C GLY A 58 16.59 -20.41 -0.25
N GLN A 59 16.27 -19.42 0.58
CA GLN A 59 15.21 -19.50 1.59
C GLN A 59 14.20 -18.37 1.48
N THR A 60 12.94 -18.67 1.83
CA THR A 60 11.90 -17.67 2.02
C THR A 60 11.73 -17.32 3.51
N ARG A 61 11.73 -16.05 3.89
CA ARG A 61 11.47 -15.58 5.26
C ARG A 61 10.36 -14.52 5.28
N PHE A 62 9.61 -14.44 6.38
CA PHE A 62 8.54 -13.45 6.55
C PHE A 62 8.92 -12.39 7.59
N GLY A 63 8.53 -11.14 7.34
CA GLY A 63 8.73 -10.04 8.29
C GLY A 63 7.55 -9.07 8.32
N GLY A 64 7.29 -8.45 9.48
CA GLY A 64 6.30 -7.38 9.62
C GLY A 64 6.82 -6.04 9.11
N LYS A 65 6.19 -4.93 9.48
CA LYS A 65 6.56 -3.58 9.03
C LYS A 65 8.02 -3.19 9.28
N THR A 66 8.54 -3.52 10.46
CA THR A 66 9.92 -3.26 10.88
C THR A 66 10.65 -4.57 11.11
N ASP A 67 11.98 -4.57 11.10
CA ASP A 67 12.77 -5.80 11.29
C ASP A 67 12.55 -6.42 12.68
N ASN A 68 12.23 -5.58 13.67
CA ASN A 68 11.92 -6.00 15.04
C ASN A 68 10.42 -6.31 15.25
N ALA A 69 9.58 -6.14 14.23
CA ALA A 69 8.14 -6.39 14.38
C ALA A 69 7.87 -7.88 14.52
N GLN A 70 7.35 -8.28 15.69
CA GLN A 70 6.90 -9.64 15.91
C GLN A 70 5.59 -9.89 15.15
N MET A 71 5.61 -10.88 14.27
CA MET A 71 4.42 -11.33 13.57
C MET A 71 3.66 -12.32 14.45
N PRO A 72 2.31 -12.19 14.57
CA PRO A 72 1.52 -13.18 15.27
C PRO A 72 1.73 -14.59 14.67
N ALA A 73 1.91 -15.61 15.51
CA ALA A 73 2.20 -16.99 15.06
C ALA A 73 1.18 -17.49 14.03
N ARG A 74 -0.10 -17.18 14.22
CA ARG A 74 -1.17 -17.50 13.28
C ARG A 74 -0.93 -16.92 11.88
N LEU A 75 -0.47 -15.67 11.81
CA LEU A 75 -0.19 -15.02 10.53
C LEU A 75 1.03 -15.67 9.87
N LEU A 76 2.07 -16.00 10.63
CA LEU A 76 3.22 -16.72 10.12
C LEU A 76 2.83 -18.08 9.52
N SER A 77 2.01 -18.87 10.22
CA SER A 77 1.52 -20.16 9.71
C SER A 77 0.74 -19.99 8.40
N ALA A 78 -0.16 -19.01 8.33
CA ALA A 78 -0.94 -18.78 7.11
C ALA A 78 -0.07 -18.32 5.93
N LEU A 79 0.96 -17.50 6.18
CA LEU A 79 1.91 -17.11 5.13
C LEU A 79 2.78 -18.29 4.70
N ASP A 80 3.20 -19.14 5.64
CA ASP A 80 3.96 -20.34 5.33
C ASP A 80 3.17 -21.28 4.41
N GLU A 81 1.90 -21.56 4.76
CA GLU A 81 0.98 -22.34 3.93
C GLU A 81 0.76 -21.72 2.55
N LEU A 82 0.60 -20.39 2.47
CA LEU A 82 0.38 -19.68 1.22
C LEU A 82 1.61 -19.74 0.29
N PHE A 83 2.81 -19.59 0.84
CA PHE A 83 4.05 -19.47 0.07
C PHE A 83 4.83 -20.78 -0.09
N ALA A 84 4.59 -21.80 0.72
CA ALA A 84 5.19 -23.13 0.58
C ALA A 84 5.10 -23.67 -0.86
N PRO A 85 3.93 -23.71 -1.54
CA PRO A 85 3.83 -24.21 -2.91
C PRO A 85 4.44 -23.26 -3.96
N LYS A 86 4.86 -22.05 -3.56
CA LYS A 86 5.40 -20.99 -4.43
C LYS A 86 6.93 -20.86 -4.32
N ARG A 87 7.56 -21.58 -3.39
CA ARG A 87 9.00 -21.44 -3.08
C ARG A 87 9.87 -21.76 -4.29
N ASP A 88 9.63 -22.88 -4.96
CA ASP A 88 10.45 -23.31 -6.10
C ASP A 88 10.40 -22.29 -7.24
N GLU A 89 9.21 -21.74 -7.54
CA GLU A 89 9.04 -20.70 -8.56
C GLU A 89 9.74 -19.39 -8.18
N LEU A 90 9.66 -18.98 -6.91
CA LEU A 90 10.38 -17.80 -6.39
C LEU A 90 11.90 -17.98 -6.49
N LEU A 91 12.42 -19.14 -6.09
CA LEU A 91 13.84 -19.46 -6.13
C LEU A 91 14.35 -19.59 -7.56
N ALA A 92 13.58 -20.22 -8.46
CA ALA A 92 13.94 -20.33 -9.87
C ALA A 92 13.96 -18.95 -10.56
N THR A 93 13.01 -18.08 -10.22
CA THR A 93 12.89 -16.74 -10.81
C THR A 93 14.03 -15.82 -10.38
N PHE A 94 14.34 -15.80 -9.08
CA PHE A 94 15.29 -14.84 -8.52
C PHE A 94 16.70 -15.39 -8.31
N LYS A 95 16.88 -16.71 -8.34
CA LYS A 95 18.16 -17.39 -8.14
C LYS A 95 18.83 -16.89 -6.84
N ASP A 96 20.04 -16.33 -6.96
CA ASP A 96 20.83 -15.82 -5.85
C ASP A 96 20.57 -14.34 -5.54
N ALA A 97 19.60 -13.70 -6.20
CA ALA A 97 19.30 -12.30 -5.96
C ALA A 97 18.65 -12.08 -4.58
N GLU A 98 19.03 -10.98 -3.92
CA GLU A 98 18.34 -10.52 -2.71
C GLU A 98 17.02 -9.87 -3.08
N VAL A 99 15.91 -10.50 -2.70
CA VAL A 99 14.57 -10.03 -3.08
C VAL A 99 13.68 -9.83 -1.87
N CYS A 100 12.88 -8.77 -1.93
CA CYS A 100 11.81 -8.54 -0.98
C CYS A 100 10.51 -8.23 -1.74
N LEU A 101 9.51 -9.10 -1.56
CA LEU A 101 8.13 -8.84 -1.94
C LEU A 101 7.47 -8.07 -0.79
N TYR A 102 6.89 -6.91 -1.11
CA TYR A 102 6.15 -6.09 -0.18
C TYR A 102 4.66 -6.19 -0.46
N GLY A 103 3.91 -6.53 0.58
CA GLY A 103 2.47 -6.66 0.50
C GLY A 103 1.79 -6.35 1.82
N GLU A 104 0.48 -6.51 1.79
CA GLU A 104 -0.37 -6.44 2.97
C GLU A 104 -0.89 -7.84 3.25
N ALA A 105 -0.65 -8.36 4.46
CA ALA A 105 -1.45 -9.48 4.92
C ALA A 105 -2.84 -8.93 5.27
N TYR A 106 -3.89 -9.57 4.76
CA TYR A 106 -5.26 -9.06 4.82
C TYR A 106 -6.27 -10.21 4.95
N GLY A 107 -7.54 -9.88 5.13
CA GLY A 107 -8.60 -10.89 5.34
C GLY A 107 -9.05 -11.02 6.79
N ALA A 108 -9.96 -11.96 7.03
CA ALA A 108 -10.53 -12.18 8.35
C ALA A 108 -9.43 -12.49 9.38
N LYS A 109 -9.60 -11.93 10.59
CA LYS A 109 -8.70 -12.15 11.75
C LYS A 109 -7.30 -11.54 11.63
N ILE A 110 -7.03 -10.76 10.56
CA ILE A 110 -5.82 -9.92 10.47
C ILE A 110 -6.06 -8.53 11.07
N GLN A 111 -7.11 -7.84 10.64
CA GLN A 111 -7.55 -6.56 11.18
C GLN A 111 -9.08 -6.53 11.31
N LYS A 112 -9.59 -5.58 12.13
CA LYS A 112 -11.04 -5.35 12.26
C LYS A 112 -11.62 -4.98 10.89
N GLY A 113 -12.63 -5.71 10.44
CA GLY A 113 -13.24 -5.49 9.13
C GLY A 113 -12.52 -6.15 7.95
N GLY A 114 -11.41 -6.86 8.20
CA GLY A 114 -10.67 -7.61 7.17
C GLY A 114 -11.50 -8.71 6.49
N GLY A 115 -12.49 -9.25 7.19
CA GLY A 115 -13.43 -10.24 6.64
C GLY A 115 -14.28 -9.75 5.47
N ARG A 116 -14.31 -8.43 5.20
CA ARG A 116 -14.96 -7.87 4.00
C ARG A 116 -14.17 -8.15 2.73
N TYR A 117 -12.85 -8.28 2.82
CA TYR A 117 -12.00 -8.61 1.68
C TYR A 117 -12.02 -10.09 1.35
N ARG A 118 -11.92 -10.95 2.38
CA ARG A 118 -11.90 -12.42 2.28
C ARG A 118 -12.06 -13.07 3.66
N GLN A 119 -12.52 -14.32 3.68
CA GLN A 119 -12.82 -15.06 4.93
C GLN A 119 -11.60 -15.77 5.54
N ASP A 120 -10.53 -15.91 4.78
CA ASP A 120 -9.26 -16.52 5.14
C ASP A 120 -8.12 -15.49 5.14
N PRO A 121 -7.01 -15.71 5.86
CA PRO A 121 -5.84 -14.85 5.74
C PRO A 121 -5.24 -14.93 4.33
N GLY A 122 -4.91 -13.77 3.76
CA GLY A 122 -4.27 -13.66 2.46
C GLY A 122 -3.07 -12.73 2.49
N PHE A 123 -2.38 -12.64 1.36
CA PHE A 123 -1.32 -11.68 1.09
C PHE A 123 -1.60 -11.00 -0.24
N VAL A 124 -1.68 -9.67 -0.23
CA VAL A 124 -1.84 -8.86 -1.45
C VAL A 124 -0.55 -8.08 -1.71
N LEU A 125 0.07 -8.35 -2.85
CA LEU A 125 1.32 -7.76 -3.29
C LEU A 125 1.12 -6.30 -3.75
N PHE A 126 2.08 -5.42 -3.46
CA PHE A 126 2.07 -4.06 -4.00
C PHE A 126 3.42 -3.54 -4.52
N ASP A 127 4.54 -4.17 -4.17
CA ASP A 127 5.87 -3.84 -4.69
C ASP A 127 6.82 -5.02 -4.58
N ILE A 128 7.85 -5.04 -5.43
CA ILE A 128 8.97 -5.96 -5.33
C ILE A 128 10.26 -5.16 -5.44
N ARG A 129 11.22 -5.48 -4.57
CA ARG A 129 12.59 -4.97 -4.65
C ARG A 129 13.56 -6.11 -4.91
N VAL A 130 14.43 -5.95 -5.91
CA VAL A 130 15.53 -6.86 -6.26
C VAL A 130 16.84 -6.09 -6.16
N GLY A 131 17.64 -6.35 -5.12
CA GLY A 131 18.81 -5.55 -4.78
C GLY A 131 18.46 -4.06 -4.61
N GLN A 132 18.90 -3.22 -5.55
CA GLN A 132 18.62 -1.78 -5.56
C GLN A 132 17.42 -1.35 -6.43
N TRP A 133 16.88 -2.29 -7.21
CA TRP A 133 15.83 -2.03 -8.18
C TRP A 133 14.45 -2.26 -7.56
N TRP A 134 13.54 -1.34 -7.82
CA TRP A 134 12.11 -1.57 -7.64
C TRP A 134 11.57 -2.04 -8.97
N LEU A 135 10.88 -3.19 -8.98
CA LEU A 135 10.34 -3.73 -10.22
C LEU A 135 9.22 -2.83 -10.75
N ARG A 136 9.08 -2.81 -12.07
CA ARG A 136 8.01 -2.07 -12.74
C ARG A 136 6.68 -2.78 -12.48
N ARG A 137 5.58 -2.03 -12.60
CA ARG A 137 4.24 -2.55 -12.27
C ARG A 137 3.91 -3.82 -13.06
N GLU A 138 4.23 -3.84 -14.35
CA GLU A 138 4.02 -4.98 -15.23
C GLU A 138 4.80 -6.23 -14.79
N ASP A 139 6.03 -6.06 -14.29
CA ASP A 139 6.85 -7.17 -13.80
C ASP A 139 6.31 -7.70 -12.46
N VAL A 140 5.77 -6.81 -11.61
CA VAL A 140 5.09 -7.19 -10.36
C VAL A 140 3.79 -7.94 -10.64
N GLU A 141 3.02 -7.51 -11.64
CA GLU A 141 1.79 -8.17 -12.09
C GLU A 141 2.06 -9.56 -12.69
N ASP A 142 3.07 -9.68 -13.56
CA ASP A 142 3.49 -10.95 -14.14
C ASP A 142 3.86 -11.97 -13.05
N LEU A 143 4.70 -11.55 -12.09
CA LEU A 143 5.07 -12.43 -11.00
C LEU A 143 3.87 -12.79 -10.11
N ALA A 144 3.01 -11.83 -9.78
CA ALA A 144 1.82 -12.11 -8.98
C ALA A 144 0.93 -13.17 -9.65
N ALA A 145 0.75 -13.06 -10.98
CA ALA A 145 -0.01 -14.02 -11.77
C ALA A 145 0.65 -15.41 -11.78
N ARG A 146 1.96 -15.50 -12.03
CA ARG A 146 2.72 -16.76 -12.01
C ARG A 146 2.67 -17.47 -10.67
N LEU A 147 2.76 -16.70 -9.57
CA LEU A 147 2.68 -17.23 -8.23
C LEU A 147 1.25 -17.54 -7.78
N GLY A 148 0.23 -17.04 -8.49
CA GLY A 148 -1.17 -17.12 -8.06
C GLY A 148 -1.41 -16.40 -6.73
N ILE A 149 -0.83 -15.21 -6.56
CA ILE A 149 -1.08 -14.34 -5.41
C ILE A 149 -1.83 -13.08 -5.83
N ASP A 150 -2.59 -12.54 -4.88
CA ASP A 150 -3.30 -11.29 -5.05
C ASP A 150 -2.34 -10.11 -5.25
N ILE A 151 -2.76 -9.12 -6.04
CA ILE A 151 -2.06 -7.85 -6.23
C ILE A 151 -3.01 -6.68 -6.01
N VAL A 152 -2.52 -5.58 -5.42
CA VAL A 152 -3.36 -4.39 -5.21
C VAL A 152 -3.90 -3.90 -6.55
N PRO A 153 -5.22 -3.69 -6.68
CA PRO A 153 -5.83 -3.34 -7.95
C PRO A 153 -5.55 -1.87 -8.30
N VAL A 154 -5.29 -1.61 -9.58
CA VAL A 154 -5.33 -0.26 -10.12
C VAL A 154 -6.78 0.21 -10.11
N VAL A 155 -7.03 1.35 -9.45
CA VAL A 155 -8.36 1.94 -9.32
C VAL A 155 -8.53 3.16 -10.21
N GLY A 156 -7.46 3.74 -10.74
CA GLY A 156 -7.52 4.84 -11.69
C GLY A 156 -6.17 5.47 -11.97
N HIS A 157 -6.22 6.56 -12.73
CA HIS A 157 -5.08 7.41 -13.09
C HIS A 157 -5.51 8.88 -12.98
N GLY A 158 -4.56 9.77 -12.77
CA GLY A 158 -4.82 11.21 -12.78
C GLY A 158 -3.81 12.01 -11.95
N THR A 159 -4.20 13.22 -11.60
CA THR A 159 -3.46 14.19 -10.78
C THR A 159 -3.70 13.96 -9.28
N LEU A 160 -2.88 14.58 -8.43
CA LEU A 160 -3.08 14.50 -6.97
C LEU A 160 -4.41 15.15 -6.53
N ASP A 161 -4.87 16.16 -7.24
CA ASP A 161 -6.16 16.82 -6.96
C ASP A 161 -7.34 15.93 -7.34
N GLU A 162 -7.29 15.23 -8.47
CA GLU A 162 -8.30 14.24 -8.86
C GLU A 162 -8.35 13.06 -7.87
N MET A 163 -7.18 12.59 -7.41
CA MET A 163 -7.09 11.60 -6.33
C MET A 163 -7.78 12.10 -5.07
N ALA A 164 -7.51 13.35 -4.66
CA ALA A 164 -8.11 13.95 -3.47
C ALA A 164 -9.63 14.07 -3.58
N GLY A 165 -10.13 14.55 -4.73
CA GLY A 165 -11.57 14.63 -5.02
C GLY A 165 -12.25 13.28 -4.92
N ARG A 166 -11.65 12.24 -5.52
CA ARG A 166 -12.19 10.87 -5.47
C ARG A 166 -12.20 10.27 -4.07
N VAL A 167 -11.11 10.40 -3.31
CA VAL A 167 -11.06 9.87 -1.94
C VAL A 167 -12.04 10.61 -1.03
N LYS A 168 -12.21 11.93 -1.20
CA LYS A 168 -13.17 12.74 -0.46
C LYS A 168 -14.62 12.34 -0.77
N ALA A 169 -14.95 12.06 -2.03
CA ALA A 169 -16.27 11.60 -2.43
C ALA A 169 -16.58 10.18 -1.92
N GLY A 170 -15.55 9.39 -1.64
CA GLY A 170 -15.66 7.97 -1.37
C GLY A 170 -15.79 7.15 -2.66
N PHE A 171 -15.33 5.91 -2.63
CA PHE A 171 -15.47 4.98 -3.74
C PHE A 171 -15.54 3.54 -3.22
N GLY A 172 -16.18 2.66 -4.00
CA GLY A 172 -16.30 1.24 -3.68
C GLY A 172 -14.96 0.50 -3.82
N SER A 173 -14.73 -0.46 -2.93
CA SER A 173 -13.59 -1.38 -3.01
C SER A 173 -13.72 -2.28 -4.24
N ARG A 174 -12.57 -2.65 -4.83
CA ARG A 174 -12.51 -3.67 -5.89
C ARG A 174 -12.62 -5.09 -5.35
N TRP A 175 -12.61 -5.26 -4.03
CA TRP A 175 -12.67 -6.56 -3.35
C TRP A 175 -14.08 -6.96 -2.91
N GLY A 176 -15.08 -6.10 -3.10
CA GLY A 176 -16.46 -6.41 -2.76
C GLY A 176 -17.30 -5.16 -2.54
N ASP A 177 -18.55 -5.36 -2.12
CA ASP A 177 -19.52 -4.30 -1.89
C ASP A 177 -19.30 -3.62 -0.52
N PHE A 178 -18.25 -2.80 -0.44
CA PHE A 178 -17.96 -1.96 0.72
C PHE A 178 -17.10 -0.75 0.34
N PRO A 179 -17.09 0.33 1.15
CA PRO A 179 -16.24 1.49 0.88
C PRO A 179 -14.75 1.16 1.00
N ALA A 180 -13.95 1.59 0.02
CA ALA A 180 -12.50 1.47 0.05
C ALA A 180 -11.87 2.33 1.16
N GLU A 181 -10.74 1.90 1.72
CA GLU A 181 -10.03 2.68 2.77
C GLU A 181 -9.47 3.99 2.21
N GLY A 182 -8.93 3.92 0.98
CA GLY A 182 -8.22 5.02 0.36
C GLY A 182 -7.42 4.60 -0.86
N ILE A 183 -6.48 5.46 -1.27
CA ILE A 183 -5.63 5.27 -2.43
C ILE A 183 -4.17 5.42 -2.00
N VAL A 184 -3.31 4.54 -2.55
CA VAL A 184 -1.85 4.76 -2.65
C VAL A 184 -1.55 5.11 -4.09
N ALA A 185 -0.75 6.16 -4.29
CA ALA A 185 -0.43 6.69 -5.61
C ALA A 185 1.07 6.82 -5.81
N ARG A 186 1.53 6.50 -7.02
CA ARG A 186 2.90 6.73 -7.49
C ARG A 186 2.84 7.56 -8.77
N PRO A 187 3.81 8.45 -9.06
CA PRO A 187 3.84 9.10 -10.35
C PRO A 187 3.97 8.04 -11.44
N ALA A 188 3.44 8.30 -12.63
CA ALA A 188 3.47 7.34 -13.74
C ALA A 188 4.90 6.97 -14.18
N VAL A 189 5.88 7.79 -13.79
CA VAL A 189 7.32 7.49 -13.86
C VAL A 189 7.85 7.44 -12.42
N GLU A 190 8.55 6.37 -12.06
CA GLU A 190 9.15 6.24 -10.72
C GLU A 190 10.19 7.34 -10.48
N LEU A 191 10.02 8.08 -9.38
CA LEU A 191 10.90 9.17 -8.98
C LEU A 191 11.41 8.95 -7.56
N LYS A 192 12.61 9.49 -7.29
CA LYS A 192 13.20 9.56 -5.96
C LYS A 192 13.40 11.01 -5.53
N THR A 193 13.26 11.26 -4.23
CA THR A 193 13.65 12.52 -3.61
C THR A 193 15.18 12.66 -3.62
N ARG A 194 15.70 13.83 -3.24
CA ARG A 194 17.14 14.06 -3.08
C ARG A 194 17.81 13.14 -2.04
N ALA A 195 17.03 12.63 -1.09
CA ALA A 195 17.49 11.66 -0.09
C ALA A 195 17.43 10.21 -0.59
N GLY A 196 17.00 9.97 -1.83
CA GLY A 196 16.88 8.64 -2.43
C GLY A 196 15.59 7.90 -2.08
N GLU A 197 14.67 8.52 -1.36
CA GLU A 197 13.36 7.94 -1.01
C GLU A 197 12.41 7.96 -2.21
N ARG A 198 11.54 6.96 -2.34
CA ARG A 198 10.54 6.95 -3.42
C ARG A 198 9.47 8.02 -3.19
N VAL A 199 9.04 8.63 -4.29
CA VAL A 199 7.92 9.57 -4.28
C VAL A 199 6.63 8.77 -4.35
N ILE A 200 6.02 8.51 -3.20
CA ILE A 200 4.74 7.78 -3.08
C ILE A 200 3.82 8.54 -2.14
N ALA A 201 2.58 8.74 -2.57
CA ALA A 201 1.55 9.43 -1.82
C ALA A 201 0.42 8.49 -1.38
N LYS A 202 -0.32 8.89 -0.35
CA LYS A 202 -1.58 8.24 0.01
C LYS A 202 -2.62 9.25 0.48
N LEU A 203 -3.88 8.86 0.37
CA LEU A 203 -5.02 9.52 1.01
C LEU A 203 -6.00 8.46 1.46
N LYS A 204 -6.67 8.69 2.60
CA LYS A 204 -7.73 7.82 3.11
C LYS A 204 -9.03 8.59 3.26
N ALA A 205 -10.15 7.93 3.09
CA ALA A 205 -11.48 8.56 3.21
C ALA A 205 -11.63 9.25 4.58
N ARG A 206 -11.17 8.60 5.65
CA ARG A 206 -11.19 9.13 7.02
C ARG A 206 -10.33 10.37 7.27
N ASP A 207 -9.48 10.76 6.32
CA ASP A 207 -8.65 11.95 6.42
C ASP A 207 -9.41 13.22 6.01
N PHE A 208 -10.64 13.08 5.51
CA PHE A 208 -11.56 14.17 5.19
C PHE A 208 -12.63 14.30 6.28
N PRO A 209 -13.16 15.52 6.54
CA PRO A 209 -14.29 15.69 7.45
C PRO A 209 -15.51 14.91 6.96
N ASP A 210 -16.32 14.40 7.88
CA ASP A 210 -17.61 13.82 7.53
C ASP A 210 -18.48 14.91 6.88
N PRO A 211 -19.21 14.59 5.80
CA PRO A 211 -20.07 15.57 5.12
C PRO A 211 -21.12 16.22 6.05
N GLY A 212 -21.38 15.64 7.23
CA GLY A 212 -22.34 16.15 8.23
C GLY A 212 -21.73 16.84 9.44
N SER A 213 -20.41 17.01 9.54
CA SER A 213 -19.77 17.63 10.72
C SER A 213 -19.48 19.13 10.57
N GLY A 214 -20.09 19.81 9.60
CA GLY A 214 -19.93 21.24 9.36
C GLY A 214 -21.23 22.01 9.54
N ALA A 215 -21.21 23.00 10.44
CA ALA A 215 -22.24 24.00 10.74
C ALA A 215 -23.37 23.62 11.73
N THR A 216 -23.00 23.44 12.99
CA THR A 216 -23.73 24.12 14.08
C THR A 216 -22.80 25.14 14.70
N GLY A 217 -22.59 26.25 13.97
CA GLY A 217 -22.12 27.48 14.58
C GLY A 217 -23.20 27.90 15.59
N ARG A 218 -22.85 27.85 16.87
CA ARG A 218 -23.60 28.56 17.89
C ARG A 218 -23.39 30.05 17.62
N GLU A 219 -24.47 30.75 17.30
CA GLU A 219 -24.60 32.18 17.59
C GLU A 219 -24.46 32.43 19.09
#